data_AF-A0AAN9URI7-F1
#
_entry.id   AF-A0AAN9URI7-F1
#
_cell.length_a   1.000
_cell.length_b   1.000
_cell.length_c   1.000
_cell.angle_alpha   90.00
_cell.angle_beta   90.00
_cell.angle_gamma   90.00
#
_symmetry.space_group_name_H-M   'P 1'
#
loop_
_entity.id
_entity.type
_entity.pdbx_description
1 polymer ?
#
loop_
_entity_poly.entity_id
_entity_poly.type
_entity_poly.pdbx_seq_one_letter_code
_entity_poly.pdbx_strand_id
1 'polypeptide(L)'
;MVWAGILGDVWRTEERGLSVSIYTLGTLLGPTIGPLCGGFITQYSSWRWTFYAISIANACIQIVATIFFRETFAPVLLARKAAKLRKETGNTELHTKWERPDRTFKKLALTALVRPFLLLTTQPILQVLAIYIAYVFGLMYLALSTFPILWTTQYGLSISIAGLNYLALAIGYIIGTQVCTRLLDVVYKRLKETRGNGTGIPEYRLPLLLPGALMVPIGLFWYGWSAQAHLHWIMPDIGIAIFGAGVKFSLQCTQLYALDVYPTYAASASAASMFVRSLAGFAFPLFAPYLYQSLQFGWGNTVLALIALVIGVPAPFFLWYFGPSLRKRSTYAAGH
;
A
#
# COMPACT_ATOMS: atom_id res chain seq x y z
N MET A 1 -4.79 2.33 7.97
CA MET A 1 -4.14 2.32 9.31
C MET A 1 -5.14 2.22 10.45
N VAL A 2 -6.13 3.11 10.60
CA VAL A 2 -7.15 3.03 11.70
C VAL A 2 -7.73 1.61 11.87
N TRP A 3 -8.15 0.98 10.76
CA TRP A 3 -8.67 -0.39 10.73
C TRP A 3 -7.76 -1.46 11.33
N ALA A 4 -6.43 -1.30 11.32
CA ALA A 4 -5.51 -2.27 11.93
C ALA A 4 -5.57 -2.24 13.47
N GLY A 5 -5.90 -1.09 14.06
CA GLY A 5 -6.21 -0.99 15.49
C GLY A 5 -7.53 -1.69 15.82
N ILE A 6 -8.59 -1.41 15.05
CA ILE A 6 -9.91 -2.02 15.22
C ILE A 6 -9.86 -3.55 15.04
N LEU A 7 -9.11 -4.05 14.04
CA LEU A 7 -8.85 -5.49 13.85
C LEU A 7 -8.10 -6.11 15.04
N GLY A 8 -7.26 -5.34 15.72
CA GLY A 8 -6.57 -5.74 16.96
C GLY A 8 -7.49 -5.76 18.18
N ASP A 9 -8.35 -4.75 18.33
CA ASP A 9 -9.27 -4.59 19.48
C ASP A 9 -10.45 -5.59 19.43
N VAL A 10 -10.92 -5.97 18.23
CA VAL A 10 -12.14 -6.79 18.05
C VAL A 10 -11.88 -8.29 17.93
N TRP A 11 -10.81 -8.72 17.24
CA TRP A 11 -10.55 -10.16 17.01
C TRP A 11 -9.40 -10.70 17.86
N ARG A 12 -9.57 -11.93 18.36
CA ARG A 12 -8.51 -12.69 19.03
C ARG A 12 -7.39 -13.02 18.05
N THR A 13 -6.17 -13.20 18.56
CA THR A 13 -4.96 -13.38 17.73
C THR A 13 -5.10 -14.50 16.69
N GLU A 14 -5.76 -15.61 17.05
CA GLU A 14 -6.01 -16.76 16.17
C GLU A 14 -7.04 -16.47 15.05
N GLU A 15 -8.07 -15.67 15.33
CA GLU A 15 -9.19 -15.41 14.40
C GLU A 15 -8.86 -14.34 13.34
N ARG A 16 -7.86 -13.49 13.61
CA ARG A 16 -7.50 -12.33 12.76
C ARG A 16 -7.20 -12.68 11.31
N GLY A 17 -6.77 -13.91 11.00
CA GLY A 17 -6.39 -14.32 9.63
C GLY A 17 -7.52 -14.14 8.60
N LEU A 18 -8.75 -14.53 8.94
CA LEU A 18 -9.90 -14.38 8.06
C LEU A 18 -10.28 -12.90 7.88
N SER A 19 -10.39 -12.16 8.98
CA SER A 19 -10.80 -10.75 9.00
C SER A 19 -9.80 -9.84 8.26
N VAL A 20 -8.49 -10.10 8.42
CA VAL A 20 -7.43 -9.43 7.65
C VAL A 20 -7.49 -9.79 6.17
N SER A 21 -7.82 -11.03 5.81
CA SER A 21 -7.95 -11.46 4.42
C SER A 21 -9.12 -10.77 3.70
N ILE A 22 -10.30 -10.71 4.34
CA ILE A 22 -11.48 -10.01 3.81
C ILE A 22 -11.20 -8.50 3.64
N TYR A 23 -10.58 -7.88 4.66
CA TYR A 23 -10.14 -6.47 4.59
C TYR A 23 -9.14 -6.22 3.46
N THR A 24 -8.21 -7.14 3.24
CA THR A 24 -7.21 -7.05 2.16
C THR A 24 -7.88 -7.12 0.79
N LEU A 25 -8.83 -8.04 0.57
CA LEU A 25 -9.59 -8.10 -0.68
C LEU A 25 -10.35 -6.79 -0.96
N GLY A 26 -11.07 -6.24 0.03
CA GLY A 26 -11.79 -4.98 -0.13
C GLY A 26 -10.87 -3.79 -0.48
N THR A 27 -9.70 -3.70 0.17
CA THR A 27 -8.71 -2.63 -0.10
C THR A 27 -7.91 -2.82 -1.39
N LEU A 28 -7.80 -4.04 -1.92
CA LEU A 28 -7.27 -4.31 -3.26
C LEU A 28 -8.25 -3.95 -4.37
N LEU A 29 -9.55 -4.20 -4.16
CA LEU A 29 -10.62 -4.00 -5.15
C LEU A 29 -11.09 -2.55 -5.26
N GLY A 30 -11.02 -1.74 -4.20
CA GLY A 30 -11.46 -0.34 -4.20
C GLY A 30 -10.90 0.50 -5.37
N PRO A 31 -9.58 0.49 -5.63
CA PRO A 31 -8.96 1.24 -6.73
C PRO A 31 -9.36 0.81 -8.15
N THR A 32 -10.05 -0.32 -8.33
CA THR A 32 -10.46 -0.84 -9.65
C THR A 32 -11.98 -0.87 -9.82
N ILE A 33 -12.73 -1.17 -8.75
CA ILE A 33 -14.20 -1.03 -8.74
C ILE A 33 -14.60 0.45 -8.80
N GLY A 34 -13.84 1.36 -8.18
CA GLY A 34 -14.10 2.80 -8.23
C GLY A 34 -14.17 3.36 -9.66
N PRO A 35 -13.11 3.19 -10.49
CA PRO A 35 -13.14 3.56 -11.91
C PRO A 35 -14.20 2.83 -12.73
N LEU A 36 -14.42 1.54 -12.49
CA LEU A 36 -15.47 0.75 -13.17
C LEU A 36 -16.86 1.35 -12.97
N CYS A 37 -17.30 1.51 -11.71
CA CYS A 37 -18.60 2.10 -11.40
C CYS A 37 -18.67 3.57 -11.82
N GLY A 38 -17.59 4.34 -11.60
CA GLY A 38 -17.51 5.75 -11.97
C GLY A 38 -17.64 5.98 -13.48
N GLY A 39 -17.03 5.13 -14.30
CA GLY A 39 -17.07 5.21 -15.76
C GLY A 39 -18.49 5.04 -16.31
N PHE A 40 -19.24 4.06 -15.83
CA PHE A 40 -20.62 3.83 -16.26
C PHE A 40 -21.64 4.81 -15.66
N ILE A 41 -21.47 5.27 -14.41
CA ILE A 41 -22.27 6.38 -13.86
C ILE A 41 -22.04 7.66 -14.69
N THR A 42 -20.81 7.89 -15.15
CA THR A 42 -20.49 9.03 -16.03
C THR A 42 -21.08 8.85 -17.43
N GLN A 43 -21.10 7.62 -17.98
CA GLN A 43 -21.65 7.33 -19.31
C GLN A 43 -23.18 7.44 -19.39
N TYR A 44 -23.91 6.95 -18.38
CA TYR A 44 -25.38 6.94 -18.37
C TYR A 44 -26.01 8.09 -17.56
N SER A 45 -25.21 8.98 -16.97
CA SER A 45 -25.71 10.16 -16.27
C SER A 45 -24.76 11.36 -16.43
N SER A 46 -23.84 11.57 -15.49
CA SER A 46 -22.87 12.68 -15.52
C SER A 46 -21.80 12.50 -14.46
N TRP A 47 -20.66 13.20 -14.63
CA TRP A 47 -19.56 13.22 -13.67
C TRP A 47 -19.99 13.67 -12.25
N ARG A 48 -21.00 14.54 -12.14
CA ARG A 48 -21.55 14.99 -10.85
C ARG A 48 -22.23 13.85 -10.09
N TRP A 49 -22.94 12.98 -10.81
CA TRP A 49 -23.60 11.82 -10.21
C TRP A 49 -22.63 10.79 -9.66
N THR A 50 -21.40 10.70 -10.16
CA THR A 50 -20.33 9.90 -9.54
C THR A 50 -20.01 10.39 -8.12
N PHE A 51 -19.97 11.71 -7.90
CA PHE A 51 -19.78 12.28 -6.56
C PHE A 51 -21.02 12.11 -5.67
N TYR A 52 -22.23 12.26 -6.20
CA TYR A 52 -23.46 12.04 -5.41
C TYR A 52 -23.62 10.56 -5.01
N ALA A 53 -23.45 9.63 -5.94
CA ALA A 53 -23.59 8.19 -5.66
C ALA A 53 -22.60 7.70 -4.59
N ILE A 54 -21.32 8.09 -4.69
CA ILE A 54 -20.32 7.70 -3.68
C ILE A 54 -20.55 8.39 -2.33
N SER A 55 -21.12 9.61 -2.32
CA SER A 55 -21.49 10.31 -1.08
C SER A 55 -22.68 9.65 -0.39
N ILE A 56 -23.72 9.27 -1.14
CA ILE A 56 -24.90 8.55 -0.63
C ILE A 56 -24.48 7.17 -0.09
N ALA A 57 -23.67 6.41 -0.85
CA ALA A 57 -23.18 5.11 -0.40
C ALA A 57 -22.37 5.21 0.92
N ASN A 58 -21.46 6.17 1.02
CA ASN A 58 -20.72 6.44 2.25
C ASN A 58 -21.63 6.87 3.40
N ALA A 59 -22.64 7.71 3.15
CA ALA A 59 -23.61 8.13 4.16
C ALA A 59 -24.43 6.95 4.69
N CYS A 60 -24.95 6.08 3.82
CA CYS A 60 -25.66 4.86 4.21
C CYS A 60 -24.77 3.93 5.05
N ILE A 61 -23.53 3.70 4.62
CA ILE A 61 -22.55 2.89 5.38
C ILE A 61 -22.26 3.52 6.75
N GLN A 62 -22.08 4.85 6.81
CA GLN A 62 -21.83 5.57 8.05
C GLN A 62 -23.02 5.54 9.02
N ILE A 63 -24.25 5.65 8.52
CA ILE A 63 -25.48 5.52 9.32
C ILE A 63 -25.60 4.11 9.90
N VAL A 64 -25.44 3.07 9.06
CA VAL A 64 -25.44 1.66 9.51
C VAL A 64 -24.33 1.43 10.54
N ALA A 65 -23.10 1.90 10.28
CA ALA A 65 -21.99 1.81 11.23
C ALA A 65 -22.31 2.48 12.57
N THR A 66 -22.96 3.66 12.56
CA THR A 66 -23.29 4.42 13.78
C THR A 66 -24.44 3.79 14.59
N ILE A 67 -25.36 3.07 13.94
CA ILE A 67 -26.48 2.37 14.59
C ILE A 67 -26.02 1.01 15.15
N PHE A 68 -25.26 0.24 14.37
CA PHE A 68 -24.95 -1.17 14.68
C PHE A 68 -23.61 -1.39 15.39
N PHE A 69 -22.57 -0.58 15.14
CA PHE A 69 -21.30 -0.74 15.87
C PHE A 69 -21.33 0.00 17.20
N ARG A 70 -21.11 -0.76 18.28
CA ARG A 70 -20.81 -0.19 19.60
C ARG A 70 -19.35 0.25 19.67
N GLU A 71 -19.09 1.23 20.53
CA GLU A 71 -17.73 1.64 20.89
C GLU A 71 -16.89 0.42 21.32
N THR A 72 -15.78 0.20 20.62
CA THR A 72 -14.86 -0.94 20.82
C THR A 72 -13.47 -0.51 21.25
N PHE A 73 -13.16 0.80 21.20
CA PHE A 73 -11.82 1.30 21.50
C PHE A 73 -11.51 1.17 23.00
N ALA A 74 -10.62 0.23 23.33
CA ALA A 74 -10.36 -0.17 24.72
C ALA A 74 -9.98 0.98 25.68
N PRO A 75 -9.19 2.01 25.29
CA PRO A 75 -8.91 3.14 26.17
C PRO A 75 -10.15 3.95 26.58
N VAL A 76 -11.14 4.13 25.69
CA VAL A 76 -12.40 4.84 26.00
C VAL A 76 -13.30 3.99 26.90
N LEU A 77 -13.38 2.67 26.65
CA LEU A 77 -14.12 1.75 27.51
C LEU A 77 -13.51 1.67 28.92
N LEU A 78 -12.18 1.63 29.03
CA LEU A 78 -11.46 1.65 30.30
C LEU A 78 -11.62 2.99 31.03
N ALA A 79 -11.57 4.13 30.32
CA ALA A 79 -11.80 5.44 30.91
C ALA A 79 -13.25 5.58 31.45
N ARG A 80 -14.26 5.11 30.70
CA ARG A 80 -15.66 5.05 31.16
C ARG A 80 -15.81 4.14 32.39
N LYS A 81 -15.14 2.98 32.42
CA LYS A 81 -15.16 2.07 33.58
C LYS A 81 -14.46 2.67 34.80
N ALA A 82 -13.32 3.32 34.64
CA ALA A 82 -12.62 4.02 35.72
C ALA A 82 -13.43 5.20 36.26
N ALA A 83 -14.03 6.02 35.40
CA ALA A 83 -14.92 7.12 35.80
C ALA A 83 -16.16 6.62 36.57
N LYS A 84 -16.69 5.45 36.22
CA LYS A 84 -17.76 4.78 36.99
C LYS A 84 -17.26 4.31 38.36
N LEU A 85 -16.14 3.58 38.41
CA LEU A 85 -15.57 3.06 39.66
C LEU A 85 -15.14 4.17 40.64
N ARG A 86 -14.61 5.30 40.15
CA ARG A 86 -14.32 6.51 40.96
C ARG A 86 -15.58 7.03 41.67
N LYS A 87 -16.74 7.02 41.00
CA LYS A 87 -18.03 7.42 41.60
C LYS A 87 -18.59 6.38 42.58
N GLU A 88 -18.38 5.09 42.33
CA GLU A 88 -18.91 4.01 43.17
C GLU A 88 -18.07 3.73 44.43
N THR A 89 -16.76 4.01 44.39
CA THR A 89 -15.83 3.75 45.52
C THR A 89 -15.34 5.00 46.23
N GLY A 90 -15.60 6.19 45.69
CA GLY A 90 -15.04 7.46 46.19
C GLY A 90 -13.54 7.63 45.97
N ASN A 91 -12.82 6.59 45.55
CA ASN A 91 -11.36 6.63 45.39
C ASN A 91 -10.96 7.29 44.05
N THR A 92 -10.29 8.44 44.15
CA THR A 92 -9.80 9.25 43.03
C THR A 92 -8.50 8.73 42.39
N GLU A 93 -7.73 7.90 43.10
CA GLU A 93 -6.44 7.33 42.64
C GLU A 93 -6.60 6.20 41.60
N LEU A 94 -7.83 5.80 41.29
CA LEU A 94 -8.14 4.79 40.28
C LEU A 94 -7.84 5.28 38.86
N HIS A 95 -6.56 5.31 38.48
CA HIS A 95 -6.08 5.74 37.17
C HIS A 95 -5.93 4.58 36.17
N THR A 96 -6.38 4.79 34.93
CA THR A 96 -6.07 3.87 33.83
C THR A 96 -4.61 3.98 33.40
N LYS A 97 -4.07 2.91 32.80
CA LYS A 97 -2.71 2.87 32.20
C LYS A 97 -2.47 3.97 31.15
N TRP A 98 -3.54 4.62 30.66
CA TRP A 98 -3.52 5.66 29.64
C TRP A 98 -3.59 7.10 30.19
N GLU A 99 -4.02 7.30 31.44
CA GLU A 99 -4.19 8.62 32.10
C GLU A 99 -2.89 9.19 32.72
N ARG A 100 -1.71 8.76 32.28
CA ARG A 100 -0.45 9.31 32.81
C ARG A 100 -0.27 10.79 32.45
N PRO A 101 -0.06 11.71 33.41
CA PRO A 101 -0.10 13.16 33.18
C PRO A 101 0.98 13.68 32.22
N ASP A 102 2.14 13.01 32.12
CA ASP A 102 3.25 13.44 31.25
C ASP A 102 2.92 13.40 29.74
N ARG A 103 1.83 12.75 29.34
CA ARG A 103 1.44 12.60 27.92
C ARG A 103 0.49 13.71 27.47
N THR A 104 0.96 14.96 27.47
CA THR A 104 0.27 16.06 26.80
C THR A 104 -0.06 15.68 25.35
N PHE A 105 -1.34 15.66 24.97
CA PHE A 105 -1.77 15.21 23.63
C PHE A 105 -1.04 15.95 22.50
N LYS A 106 -0.81 17.26 22.65
CA LYS A 106 0.02 18.08 21.74
C LYS A 106 1.45 17.54 21.58
N LYS A 107 2.13 17.19 22.68
CA LYS A 107 3.49 16.60 22.64
C LYS A 107 3.49 15.23 21.94
N LEU A 108 2.50 14.39 22.22
CA LEU A 108 2.37 13.07 21.61
C LEU A 108 2.11 13.16 20.09
N ALA A 109 1.21 14.05 19.68
CA ALA A 109 0.90 14.31 18.27
C ALA A 109 2.09 14.90 17.51
N LEU A 110 2.75 15.92 18.06
CA LEU A 110 3.97 16.51 17.47
C LEU A 110 5.08 15.46 17.32
N THR A 111 5.29 14.63 18.35
CA THR A 111 6.28 13.54 18.32
C THR A 111 5.93 12.49 17.27
N ALA A 112 4.66 12.14 17.11
CA ALA A 112 4.19 11.19 16.10
C ALA A 112 4.31 11.75 14.67
N LEU A 113 4.19 13.06 14.49
CA LEU A 113 4.30 13.76 13.21
C LEU A 113 5.76 14.00 12.77
N VAL A 114 6.66 14.34 13.71
CA VAL A 114 8.09 14.60 13.41
C VAL A 114 8.89 13.31 13.19
N ARG A 115 8.61 12.23 13.93
CA ARG A 115 9.36 10.97 13.82
C ARG A 115 9.45 10.37 12.42
N PRO A 116 8.39 10.34 11.58
CA PRO A 116 8.47 9.90 10.19
C PRO A 116 9.54 10.64 9.37
N PHE A 117 9.61 11.97 9.47
CA PHE A 117 10.61 12.78 8.75
C PHE A 117 12.03 12.58 9.31
N LEU A 118 12.16 12.43 10.63
CA LEU A 118 13.45 12.12 11.27
C LEU A 118 13.97 10.73 10.84
N LEU A 119 13.10 9.72 10.78
CA LEU A 119 13.48 8.40 10.25
C LEU A 119 13.83 8.48 8.77
N LEU A 120 13.06 9.20 7.96
CA LEU A 120 13.34 9.36 6.53
C LEU A 120 14.67 10.08 6.26
N THR A 121 15.06 11.06 7.08
CA THR A 121 16.33 11.79 6.93
C THR A 121 17.54 11.05 7.51
N THR A 122 17.37 10.30 8.60
CA THR A 122 18.50 9.61 9.28
C THR A 122 18.72 8.17 8.84
N GLN A 123 17.75 7.49 8.22
CA GLN A 123 17.82 6.04 7.96
C GLN A 123 18.00 5.70 6.47
N PRO A 124 19.22 5.38 6.00
CA PRO A 124 19.47 5.10 4.57
C PRO A 124 18.73 3.86 4.06
N ILE A 125 18.51 2.85 4.92
CA ILE A 125 17.63 1.71 4.60
C ILE A 125 16.23 2.23 4.26
N LEU A 126 15.64 3.09 5.11
CA LEU A 126 14.29 3.59 4.90
C LEU A 126 14.20 4.52 3.67
N GLN A 127 15.26 5.26 3.35
CA GLN A 127 15.36 6.08 2.14
C GLN A 127 15.27 5.22 0.87
N VAL A 128 16.10 4.17 0.75
CA VAL A 128 16.08 3.27 -0.42
C VAL A 128 14.71 2.59 -0.57
N LEU A 129 14.14 2.09 0.54
CA LEU A 129 12.79 1.50 0.55
C LEU A 129 11.72 2.52 0.14
N ALA A 130 11.76 3.75 0.66
CA ALA A 130 10.77 4.79 0.40
C ALA A 130 10.85 5.31 -1.04
N ILE A 131 12.05 5.49 -1.60
CA ILE A 131 12.25 5.87 -3.01
C ILE A 131 11.68 4.80 -3.93
N TYR A 132 11.99 3.52 -3.67
CA TYR A 132 11.47 2.41 -4.48
C TYR A 132 9.94 2.28 -4.39
N ILE A 133 9.38 2.28 -3.18
CA ILE A 133 7.92 2.28 -2.95
C ILE A 133 7.27 3.47 -3.67
N ALA A 134 7.86 4.66 -3.55
CA ALA A 134 7.30 5.87 -4.15
C ALA A 134 7.32 5.82 -5.68
N TYR A 135 8.40 5.35 -6.29
CA TYR A 135 8.49 5.17 -7.74
C TYR A 135 7.44 4.16 -8.25
N VAL A 136 7.36 2.97 -7.64
CA VAL A 136 6.38 1.93 -8.00
C VAL A 136 4.93 2.40 -7.78
N PHE A 137 4.66 3.18 -6.73
CA PHE A 137 3.33 3.73 -6.45
C PHE A 137 2.98 4.92 -7.36
N GLY A 138 3.98 5.72 -7.76
CA GLY A 138 3.83 6.77 -8.77
C GLY A 138 3.46 6.16 -10.13
N LEU A 139 4.16 5.12 -10.57
CA LEU A 139 3.80 4.33 -11.76
C LEU A 139 2.38 3.78 -11.67
N MET A 140 1.97 3.26 -10.51
CA MET A 140 0.61 2.75 -10.31
C MET A 140 -0.44 3.84 -10.54
N TYR A 141 -0.21 5.06 -10.05
CA TYR A 141 -1.12 6.19 -10.26
C TYR A 141 -1.07 6.74 -11.69
N LEU A 142 0.11 6.78 -12.30
CA LEU A 142 0.29 7.12 -13.72
C LEU A 142 -0.58 6.21 -14.58
N ALA A 143 -0.39 4.90 -14.46
CA ALA A 143 -1.17 3.90 -15.16
C ALA A 143 -2.68 4.06 -14.90
N LEU A 144 -3.12 4.13 -13.64
CA LEU A 144 -4.53 4.33 -13.29
C LEU A 144 -5.15 5.58 -13.93
N SER A 145 -4.36 6.65 -14.13
CA SER A 145 -4.82 7.92 -14.72
C SER A 145 -4.88 7.91 -16.25
N THR A 146 -3.97 7.19 -16.92
CA THR A 146 -3.89 7.15 -18.39
C THR A 146 -4.56 5.92 -19.01
N PHE A 147 -4.95 4.94 -18.21
CA PHE A 147 -5.68 3.76 -18.66
C PHE A 147 -7.00 4.07 -19.39
N PRO A 148 -7.86 5.03 -18.95
CA PRO A 148 -9.04 5.41 -19.72
C PRO A 148 -8.68 6.06 -21.05
N ILE A 149 -7.62 6.88 -21.07
CA ILE A 149 -7.14 7.60 -22.25
C ILE A 149 -6.71 6.60 -23.33
N LEU A 150 -6.00 5.51 -22.95
CA LEU A 150 -5.67 4.45 -23.89
C LEU A 150 -6.94 3.89 -24.57
N TRP A 151 -7.91 3.46 -23.77
CA TRP A 151 -9.08 2.77 -24.29
C TRP A 151 -10.03 3.65 -25.10
N THR A 152 -10.21 4.92 -24.71
CA THR A 152 -11.07 5.84 -25.45
C THR A 152 -10.38 6.43 -26.69
N THR A 153 -9.06 6.66 -26.67
CA THR A 153 -8.36 7.35 -27.78
C THR A 153 -7.63 6.45 -28.77
N GLN A 154 -7.04 5.32 -28.34
CA GLN A 154 -6.37 4.39 -29.26
C GLN A 154 -7.32 3.28 -29.74
N TYR A 155 -8.21 2.81 -28.86
CA TYR A 155 -9.14 1.71 -29.14
C TYR A 155 -10.60 2.13 -29.39
N GLY A 156 -10.92 3.42 -29.25
CA GLY A 156 -12.26 3.96 -29.53
C GLY A 156 -13.39 3.43 -28.64
N LEU A 157 -13.07 2.84 -27.48
CA LEU A 157 -14.05 2.18 -26.61
C LEU A 157 -14.88 3.18 -25.79
N SER A 158 -16.14 2.83 -25.51
CA SER A 158 -16.99 3.61 -24.62
C SER A 158 -16.57 3.51 -23.13
N ILE A 159 -17.01 4.45 -22.30
CA ILE A 159 -16.41 4.73 -21.00
C ILE A 159 -16.63 3.60 -19.96
N SER A 160 -17.77 2.92 -19.97
CA SER A 160 -18.03 1.69 -19.18
C SER A 160 -17.07 0.59 -19.66
N ILE A 161 -16.90 0.40 -20.98
CA ILE A 161 -16.02 -0.65 -21.52
C ILE A 161 -14.54 -0.37 -21.16
N ALA A 162 -14.09 0.88 -21.27
CA ALA A 162 -12.78 1.30 -20.74
C ALA A 162 -12.67 1.10 -19.21
N GLY A 163 -13.79 1.27 -18.48
CA GLY A 163 -13.94 0.95 -17.06
C GLY A 163 -13.83 -0.56 -16.76
N LEU A 164 -14.32 -1.42 -17.65
CA LEU A 164 -14.32 -2.88 -17.52
C LEU A 164 -12.90 -3.44 -17.52
N ASN A 165 -12.01 -2.86 -18.32
CA ASN A 165 -10.63 -3.30 -18.45
C ASN A 165 -9.81 -3.08 -17.15
N TYR A 166 -10.28 -2.25 -16.20
CA TYR A 166 -9.69 -2.17 -14.86
C TYR A 166 -9.82 -3.50 -14.08
N LEU A 167 -10.68 -4.43 -14.51
CA LEU A 167 -10.71 -5.80 -13.98
C LEU A 167 -9.41 -6.57 -14.25
N ALA A 168 -8.71 -6.31 -15.36
CA ALA A 168 -7.41 -6.93 -15.63
C ALA A 168 -6.36 -6.52 -14.57
N LEU A 169 -6.34 -5.22 -14.24
CA LEU A 169 -5.52 -4.67 -13.15
C LEU A 169 -5.95 -5.25 -11.78
N ALA A 170 -7.26 -5.45 -11.56
CA ALA A 170 -7.78 -6.05 -10.32
C ALA A 170 -7.35 -7.52 -10.16
N ILE A 171 -7.43 -8.30 -11.23
CA ILE A 171 -6.96 -9.69 -11.30
C ILE A 171 -5.45 -9.74 -11.02
N GLY A 172 -4.67 -8.86 -11.65
CA GLY A 172 -3.24 -8.67 -11.37
C GLY A 172 -2.96 -8.39 -9.89
N TYR A 173 -3.70 -7.45 -9.29
CA TYR A 173 -3.58 -7.11 -7.87
C TYR A 173 -3.90 -8.28 -6.94
N ILE A 174 -4.95 -9.06 -7.23
CA ILE A 174 -5.34 -10.22 -6.42
C ILE A 174 -4.29 -11.33 -6.53
N ILE A 175 -3.93 -11.74 -7.76
CA ILE A 175 -2.93 -12.78 -8.01
C ILE A 175 -1.59 -12.39 -7.39
N GLY A 176 -1.11 -11.17 -7.66
CA GLY A 176 0.15 -10.66 -7.11
C GLY A 176 0.19 -10.70 -5.58
N THR A 177 -0.90 -10.30 -4.91
CA THR A 177 -0.94 -10.31 -3.43
C THR A 177 -1.01 -11.73 -2.85
N GLN A 178 -1.83 -12.61 -3.44
CA GLN A 178 -1.99 -13.99 -2.97
C GLN A 178 -0.72 -14.83 -3.19
N VAL A 179 -0.09 -14.68 -4.36
CA VAL A 179 1.17 -15.37 -4.67
C VAL A 179 2.32 -14.80 -3.83
N CYS A 180 2.45 -13.47 -3.70
CA CYS A 180 3.47 -12.84 -2.86
C CYS A 180 3.39 -13.30 -1.41
N THR A 181 2.20 -13.31 -0.80
CA THR A 181 2.02 -13.71 0.61
C THR A 181 2.44 -15.16 0.84
N ARG A 182 1.97 -16.10 0.00
CA ARG A 182 2.34 -17.52 0.12
C ARG A 182 3.83 -17.77 -0.10
N LEU A 183 4.44 -17.09 -1.08
CA LEU A 183 5.86 -17.22 -1.33
C LEU A 183 6.70 -16.61 -0.21
N LEU A 184 6.28 -15.48 0.38
CA LEU A 184 6.93 -14.87 1.54
C LEU A 184 7.02 -15.85 2.71
N ASP A 185 5.92 -16.49 3.09
CA ASP A 185 5.92 -17.45 4.20
C ASP A 185 6.82 -18.66 3.93
N VAL A 186 6.76 -19.23 2.71
CA VAL A 186 7.57 -20.39 2.30
C VAL A 186 9.07 -20.05 2.25
N VAL A 187 9.46 -18.93 1.63
CA VAL A 187 10.86 -18.50 1.51
C VAL A 187 11.42 -18.09 2.87
N TYR A 188 10.65 -17.35 3.67
CA TYR A 188 11.06 -16.94 5.01
C TYR A 188 11.28 -18.15 5.93
N LYS A 189 10.35 -19.12 5.93
CA LYS A 189 10.50 -20.38 6.68
C LYS A 189 11.75 -21.15 6.20
N ARG A 190 11.90 -21.38 4.89
CA ARG A 190 13.02 -22.13 4.33
C ARG A 190 14.38 -21.48 4.61
N LEU A 191 14.48 -20.16 4.58
CA LEU A 191 15.73 -19.44 4.90
C LEU A 191 16.02 -19.44 6.41
N LYS A 192 15.00 -19.29 7.26
CA LYS A 192 15.11 -19.44 8.72
C LYS A 192 15.64 -20.82 9.13
N GLU A 193 15.20 -21.86 8.44
CA GLU A 193 15.63 -23.26 8.64
C GLU A 193 17.03 -23.52 8.08
N THR A 194 17.34 -23.07 6.86
CA THR A 194 18.60 -23.42 6.16
C THR A 194 19.78 -22.48 6.42
N ARG A 195 19.56 -21.25 6.91
CA ARG A 195 20.62 -20.25 7.16
C ARG A 195 20.56 -19.60 8.53
N GLY A 196 19.41 -19.66 9.21
CA GLY A 196 19.19 -18.93 10.46
C GLY A 196 19.42 -19.72 11.74
N ASN A 197 19.61 -21.05 11.67
CA ASN A 197 19.52 -21.96 12.83
C ASN A 197 18.25 -21.70 13.67
N GLY A 198 17.12 -21.38 13.02
CA GLY A 198 15.88 -21.00 13.70
C GLY A 198 15.75 -19.52 14.07
N THR A 199 16.78 -18.69 13.88
CA THR A 199 16.66 -17.22 13.98
C THR A 199 16.09 -16.63 12.68
N GLY A 200 15.18 -15.67 12.80
CA GLY A 200 14.58 -14.97 11.66
C GLY A 200 15.16 -13.57 11.53
N ILE A 201 15.65 -13.22 10.33
CA ILE A 201 16.13 -11.87 10.02
C ILE A 201 15.27 -11.22 8.91
N PRO A 202 15.08 -9.88 8.95
CA PRO A 202 14.30 -9.17 7.93
C PRO A 202 14.73 -9.47 6.50
N GLU A 203 16.04 -9.62 6.29
CA GLU A 203 16.70 -9.78 4.98
C GLU A 203 16.19 -11.01 4.20
N TYR A 204 15.65 -12.03 4.88
CA TYR A 204 15.04 -13.20 4.23
C TYR A 204 13.79 -12.87 3.40
N ARG A 205 13.22 -11.66 3.52
CA ARG A 205 12.12 -11.17 2.65
C ARG A 205 12.61 -10.48 1.36
N LEU A 206 13.89 -10.10 1.29
CA LEU A 206 14.46 -9.37 0.14
C LEU A 206 14.57 -10.17 -1.17
N PRO A 207 14.83 -11.50 -1.20
CA PRO A 207 14.89 -12.25 -2.46
C PRO A 207 13.58 -12.19 -3.27
N LEU A 208 12.46 -11.96 -2.60
CA LEU A 208 11.13 -11.83 -3.21
C LEU A 208 10.83 -10.43 -3.75
N LEU A 209 11.64 -9.42 -3.37
CA LEU A 209 11.59 -8.10 -3.95
C LEU A 209 12.05 -8.11 -5.43
N LEU A 210 12.97 -9.02 -5.79
CA LEU A 210 13.52 -9.13 -7.14
C LEU A 210 12.48 -9.59 -8.20
N PRO A 211 11.67 -10.66 -8.01
CA PRO A 211 10.53 -10.95 -8.87
C PRO A 211 9.58 -9.76 -9.07
N GLY A 212 9.21 -9.05 -8.00
CA GLY A 212 8.37 -7.85 -8.09
C GLY A 212 9.00 -6.75 -8.95
N ALA A 213 10.29 -6.48 -8.73
CA ALA A 213 11.07 -5.50 -9.48
C ALA A 213 11.28 -5.85 -10.96
N LEU A 214 11.16 -7.12 -11.36
CA LEU A 214 11.20 -7.56 -12.76
C LEU A 214 9.80 -7.59 -13.40
N MET A 215 8.75 -7.96 -12.65
CA MET A 215 7.37 -7.96 -13.16
C MET A 215 6.86 -6.56 -13.52
N VAL A 216 7.25 -5.52 -12.76
CA VAL A 216 6.88 -4.12 -13.06
C VAL A 216 7.34 -3.68 -14.46
N PRO A 217 8.64 -3.72 -14.82
CA PRO A 217 9.09 -3.33 -16.16
C PRO A 217 8.56 -4.26 -17.26
N ILE A 218 8.50 -5.58 -17.03
CA ILE A 218 7.94 -6.53 -18.03
C ILE A 218 6.48 -6.18 -18.36
N GLY A 219 5.67 -5.88 -17.35
CA GLY A 219 4.28 -5.45 -17.54
C GLY A 219 4.15 -4.11 -18.27
N LEU A 220 5.01 -3.12 -17.95
CA LEU A 220 5.05 -1.83 -18.64
C LEU A 220 5.48 -1.96 -20.11
N PHE A 221 6.52 -2.75 -20.41
CA PHE A 221 6.93 -3.03 -21.79
C PHE A 221 5.80 -3.69 -22.59
N TRP A 222 5.18 -4.73 -22.03
CA TRP A 222 4.07 -5.43 -22.67
C TRP A 222 2.88 -4.50 -22.91
N TYR A 223 2.47 -3.74 -21.88
CA TYR A 223 1.37 -2.77 -21.95
C TYR A 223 1.63 -1.68 -23.01
N GLY A 224 2.78 -1.02 -22.96
CA GLY A 224 3.11 0.09 -23.85
C GLY A 224 3.26 -0.29 -25.32
N TRP A 225 3.94 -1.41 -25.60
CA TRP A 225 4.16 -1.85 -26.99
C TRP A 225 2.93 -2.54 -27.60
N SER A 226 2.15 -3.30 -26.83
CA SER A 226 0.89 -3.86 -27.35
C SER A 226 -0.15 -2.77 -27.63
N ALA A 227 -0.19 -1.72 -26.80
CA ALA A 227 -0.96 -0.51 -27.04
C ALA A 227 -0.51 0.22 -28.33
N GLN A 228 0.78 0.54 -28.47
CA GLN A 228 1.27 1.29 -29.62
C GLN A 228 1.15 0.49 -30.94
N ALA A 229 1.33 -0.83 -30.91
CA ALA A 229 1.10 -1.71 -32.05
C ALA A 229 -0.39 -2.02 -32.31
N HIS A 230 -1.32 -1.41 -31.56
CA HIS A 230 -2.78 -1.59 -31.69
C HIS A 230 -3.21 -3.06 -31.69
N LEU A 231 -2.53 -3.90 -30.90
CA LEU A 231 -2.85 -5.32 -30.80
C LEU A 231 -4.22 -5.56 -30.15
N HIS A 232 -4.79 -6.74 -30.38
CA HIS A 232 -6.07 -7.17 -29.77
C HIS A 232 -6.11 -6.84 -28.27
N TRP A 233 -7.22 -6.24 -27.81
CA TRP A 233 -7.40 -5.61 -26.49
C TRP A 233 -6.90 -6.43 -25.29
N ILE A 234 -6.96 -7.77 -25.37
CA ILE A 234 -6.45 -8.65 -24.32
C ILE A 234 -4.93 -8.49 -24.05
N MET A 235 -4.15 -7.97 -25.02
CA MET A 235 -2.70 -7.86 -24.91
C MET A 235 -2.27 -6.70 -23.98
N PRO A 236 -2.79 -5.46 -24.10
CA PRO A 236 -2.63 -4.46 -23.05
C PRO A 236 -3.12 -4.93 -21.68
N ASP A 237 -4.23 -5.67 -21.61
CA ASP A 237 -4.78 -6.17 -20.34
C ASP A 237 -3.89 -7.24 -19.67
N ILE A 238 -3.25 -8.13 -20.44
CA ILE A 238 -2.22 -9.05 -19.92
C ILE A 238 -1.03 -8.24 -19.38
N GLY A 239 -0.58 -7.22 -20.11
CA GLY A 239 0.52 -6.35 -19.67
C GLY A 239 0.20 -5.61 -18.36
N ILE A 240 -0.99 -5.01 -18.26
CA ILE A 240 -1.40 -4.27 -17.05
C ILE A 240 -1.66 -5.19 -15.85
N ALA A 241 -2.10 -6.43 -16.08
CA ALA A 241 -2.24 -7.45 -15.03
C ALA A 241 -0.88 -7.87 -14.48
N ILE A 242 0.12 -8.11 -15.35
CA ILE A 242 1.51 -8.43 -14.93
C ILE A 242 2.13 -7.25 -14.16
N PHE A 243 1.98 -6.03 -14.67
CA PHE A 243 2.41 -4.80 -14.01
C PHE A 243 1.76 -4.67 -12.62
N GLY A 244 0.43 -4.81 -12.53
CA GLY A 244 -0.31 -4.72 -11.28
C GLY A 244 0.11 -5.78 -10.26
N ALA A 245 0.34 -7.01 -10.71
CA ALA A 245 0.88 -8.07 -9.87
C ALA A 245 2.26 -7.69 -9.32
N GLY A 246 3.18 -7.23 -10.16
CA GLY A 246 4.51 -6.75 -9.77
C GLY A 246 4.47 -5.58 -8.78
N VAL A 247 3.57 -4.61 -9.00
CA VAL A 247 3.31 -3.47 -8.09
C VAL A 247 2.92 -3.98 -6.70
N LYS A 248 1.95 -4.89 -6.59
CA LYS A 248 1.53 -5.43 -5.29
C LYS A 248 2.61 -6.29 -4.65
N PHE A 249 3.31 -7.11 -5.42
CA PHE A 249 4.44 -7.91 -4.95
C PHE A 249 5.49 -7.03 -4.25
N SER A 250 5.90 -5.98 -4.96
CA SER A 250 6.91 -5.02 -4.52
C SER A 250 6.46 -4.23 -3.29
N LEU A 251 5.25 -3.65 -3.31
CA LEU A 251 4.71 -2.91 -2.17
C LEU A 251 4.59 -3.78 -0.92
N GLN A 252 4.11 -5.03 -1.06
CA GLN A 252 3.92 -5.97 0.05
C GLN A 252 5.26 -6.41 0.66
N CYS A 253 6.22 -6.85 -0.15
CA CYS A 253 7.57 -7.21 0.33
C CYS A 253 8.25 -6.05 1.06
N THR A 254 8.21 -4.84 0.47
CA THR A 254 8.90 -3.66 1.03
C THR A 254 8.25 -3.17 2.32
N GLN A 255 6.91 -3.17 2.39
CA GLN A 255 6.17 -2.84 3.60
C GLN A 255 6.44 -3.84 4.73
N LEU A 256 6.53 -5.14 4.42
CA LEU A 256 6.86 -6.19 5.40
C LEU A 256 8.32 -6.15 5.86
N TYR A 257 9.27 -5.80 5.00
CA TYR A 257 10.67 -5.60 5.39
C TYR A 257 10.82 -4.38 6.32
N ALA A 258 10.15 -3.27 6.01
CA ALA A 258 10.19 -2.05 6.84
C ALA A 258 9.61 -2.26 8.27
N LEU A 259 8.63 -3.16 8.43
CA LEU A 259 8.09 -3.53 9.75
C LEU A 259 9.10 -4.33 10.58
N ASP A 260 9.78 -5.30 9.97
CA ASP A 260 10.73 -6.19 10.66
C ASP A 260 12.05 -5.49 11.04
N VAL A 261 12.51 -4.50 10.26
CA VAL A 261 13.73 -3.73 10.58
C VAL A 261 13.48 -2.73 11.73
N TYR A 262 12.28 -2.13 11.80
CA TYR A 262 11.93 -1.06 12.74
C TYR A 262 10.74 -1.41 13.67
N PRO A 263 10.67 -2.57 14.35
CA PRO A 263 9.47 -2.98 15.08
C PRO A 263 9.02 -1.96 16.15
N THR A 264 9.96 -1.37 16.89
CA THR A 264 9.70 -0.33 17.91
C THR A 264 9.09 0.96 17.32
N TYR A 265 9.35 1.24 16.05
CA TYR A 265 8.94 2.47 15.35
C TYR A 265 8.13 2.19 14.07
N ALA A 266 7.55 0.99 13.97
CA ALA A 266 6.92 0.43 12.76
C ALA A 266 5.85 1.35 12.15
N ALA A 267 5.05 2.01 13.01
CA ALA A 267 4.05 2.98 12.58
C ALA A 267 4.69 4.25 11.97
N SER A 268 5.78 4.77 12.55
CA SER A 268 6.47 5.96 12.04
C SER A 268 7.27 5.67 10.77
N ALA A 269 7.92 4.49 10.67
CA ALA A 269 8.59 4.05 9.45
C ALA A 269 7.57 3.86 8.30
N SER A 270 6.43 3.23 8.58
CA SER A 270 5.35 3.08 7.58
C SER A 270 4.75 4.43 7.18
N ALA A 271 4.56 5.36 8.12
CA ALA A 271 4.09 6.72 7.84
C ALA A 271 5.07 7.52 6.95
N ALA A 272 6.38 7.33 7.13
CA ALA A 272 7.40 7.96 6.29
C ALA A 272 7.30 7.49 4.82
N SER A 273 7.28 6.17 4.60
CA SER A 273 7.10 5.59 3.27
C SER A 273 5.73 5.94 2.68
N MET A 274 4.69 6.09 3.51
CA MET A 274 3.38 6.59 3.07
C MET A 274 3.43 8.06 2.59
N PHE A 275 4.20 8.93 3.24
CA PHE A 275 4.34 10.33 2.81
C PHE A 275 4.99 10.42 1.43
N VAL A 276 6.18 9.84 1.26
CA VAL A 276 6.95 9.92 0.00
C VAL A 276 6.18 9.29 -1.16
N ARG A 277 5.52 8.15 -0.95
CA ARG A 277 4.71 7.53 -2.01
C ARG A 277 3.44 8.31 -2.36
N SER A 278 2.85 9.04 -1.41
CA SER A 278 1.69 9.88 -1.69
C SER A 278 2.08 11.09 -2.55
N LEU A 279 3.27 11.66 -2.30
CA LEU A 279 3.84 12.72 -3.15
C LEU A 279 4.10 12.22 -4.58
N ALA A 280 4.66 11.02 -4.76
CA ALA A 280 4.84 10.43 -6.08
C ALA A 280 3.50 10.09 -6.78
N GLY A 281 2.51 9.58 -6.04
CA GLY A 281 1.17 9.32 -6.56
C GLY A 281 0.42 10.59 -7.00
N PHE A 282 0.79 11.76 -6.48
CA PHE A 282 0.33 13.07 -6.95
C PHE A 282 1.13 13.57 -8.16
N ALA A 283 2.46 13.49 -8.10
CA ALA A 283 3.34 14.05 -9.13
C ALA A 283 3.29 13.29 -10.48
N PHE A 284 3.14 11.96 -10.45
CA PHE A 284 3.22 11.13 -11.65
C PHE A 284 2.07 11.37 -12.65
N PRO A 285 0.79 11.40 -12.23
CA PRO A 285 -0.32 11.78 -13.12
C PRO A 285 -0.20 13.17 -13.73
N LEU A 286 0.51 14.11 -13.07
CA LEU A 286 0.64 15.50 -13.55
C LEU A 286 1.53 15.61 -14.80
N PHE A 287 2.61 14.83 -14.89
CA PHE A 287 3.46 14.80 -16.09
C PHE A 287 3.05 13.76 -17.13
N ALA A 288 2.17 12.81 -16.79
CA ALA A 288 1.78 11.71 -17.66
C ALA A 288 1.23 12.14 -19.04
N PRO A 289 0.37 13.18 -19.17
CA PRO A 289 -0.10 13.64 -20.48
C PRO A 289 1.05 14.13 -21.38
N TYR A 290 1.95 14.96 -20.84
CA TYR A 290 3.10 15.50 -21.56
C TYR A 290 4.09 14.39 -21.98
N LEU A 291 4.30 13.39 -21.12
CA LEU A 291 5.11 12.21 -21.41
C LEU A 291 4.55 11.46 -22.63
N TYR A 292 3.26 11.12 -22.62
CA TYR A 292 2.64 10.36 -23.70
C TYR A 292 2.40 11.16 -24.98
N GLN A 293 2.22 12.49 -24.90
CA GLN A 293 2.23 13.37 -26.07
C GLN A 293 3.60 13.40 -26.76
N SER A 294 4.70 13.36 -25.98
CA SER A 294 6.06 13.46 -26.51
C SER A 294 6.65 12.14 -26.97
N LEU A 295 6.33 11.03 -26.28
CA LEU A 295 6.97 9.71 -26.46
C LEU A 295 6.00 8.59 -26.86
N GLN A 296 4.69 8.85 -26.97
CA GLN A 296 3.67 7.83 -27.24
C GLN A 296 3.66 6.69 -26.19
N PHE A 297 2.74 5.72 -26.33
CA PHE A 297 2.55 4.68 -25.31
C PHE A 297 3.73 3.70 -25.21
N GLY A 298 4.40 3.36 -26.31
CA GLY A 298 5.52 2.40 -26.33
C GLY A 298 6.80 2.96 -25.71
N TRP A 299 7.33 4.08 -26.22
CA TRP A 299 8.54 4.69 -25.65
C TRP A 299 8.28 5.33 -24.27
N GLY A 300 7.10 5.90 -24.03
CA GLY A 300 6.71 6.42 -22.72
C GLY A 300 6.78 5.34 -21.63
N ASN A 301 6.16 4.18 -21.84
CA ASN A 301 6.25 3.07 -20.89
C ASN A 301 7.65 2.42 -20.87
N THR A 302 8.39 2.41 -21.98
CA THR A 302 9.78 1.91 -22.05
C THR A 302 10.71 2.71 -21.14
N VAL A 303 10.66 4.05 -21.17
CA VAL A 303 11.48 4.90 -20.29
C VAL A 303 11.10 4.65 -18.82
N LEU A 304 9.81 4.57 -18.51
CA LEU A 304 9.32 4.26 -17.16
C LEU A 304 9.75 2.85 -16.68
N ALA A 305 9.81 1.86 -17.58
CA ALA A 305 10.27 0.50 -17.32
C ALA A 305 11.79 0.44 -17.08
N LEU A 306 12.59 1.14 -17.88
CA LEU A 306 14.04 1.20 -17.69
C LEU A 306 14.41 1.85 -16.35
N ILE A 307 13.73 2.94 -15.96
CA ILE A 307 13.90 3.56 -14.64
C ILE A 307 13.40 2.60 -13.52
N ALA A 308 12.32 1.85 -13.74
CA ALA A 308 11.86 0.82 -12.80
C ALA A 308 12.93 -0.27 -12.57
N LEU A 309 13.63 -0.68 -13.63
CA LEU A 309 14.71 -1.66 -13.58
C LEU A 309 15.92 -1.10 -12.81
N VAL A 310 16.34 0.13 -13.13
CA VAL A 310 17.51 0.81 -12.52
C VAL A 310 17.32 1.10 -11.03
N ILE A 311 16.11 1.46 -10.59
CA ILE A 311 15.82 1.67 -9.15
C ILE A 311 15.51 0.33 -8.46
N GLY A 312 14.76 -0.55 -9.13
CA GLY A 312 14.16 -1.74 -8.51
C GLY A 312 15.04 -2.96 -8.43
N VAL A 313 15.93 -3.22 -9.40
CA VAL A 313 16.80 -4.40 -9.38
C VAL A 313 17.97 -4.24 -8.41
N PRO A 314 18.66 -3.09 -8.31
CA PRO A 314 19.75 -2.91 -7.33
C PRO A 314 19.30 -2.88 -5.87
N ALA A 315 18.07 -2.41 -5.57
CA ALA A 315 17.58 -2.28 -4.20
C ALA A 315 17.60 -3.60 -3.40
N PRO A 316 17.08 -4.75 -3.89
CA PRO A 316 17.23 -6.05 -3.25
C PRO A 316 18.69 -6.42 -2.93
N PHE A 317 19.61 -6.24 -3.89
CA PHE A 317 21.02 -6.61 -3.71
C PHE A 317 21.73 -5.68 -2.71
N PHE A 318 21.49 -4.37 -2.80
CA PHE A 318 22.03 -3.37 -1.88
C PHE A 318 21.58 -3.66 -0.45
N LEU A 319 20.28 -3.93 -0.24
CA LEU A 319 19.73 -4.26 1.07
C LEU A 319 20.21 -5.63 1.58
N TRP A 320 20.43 -6.61 0.70
CA TRP A 320 20.95 -7.93 1.10
C TRP A 320 22.39 -7.87 1.60
N TYR A 321 23.27 -7.14 0.91
CA TYR A 321 24.68 -7.02 1.29
C TYR A 321 24.94 -5.95 2.36
N PHE A 322 24.38 -4.75 2.21
CA PHE A 322 24.64 -3.62 3.11
C PHE A 322 23.62 -3.48 4.25
N GLY A 323 22.41 -4.03 4.12
CA GLY A 323 21.35 -3.97 5.14
C GLY A 323 21.82 -4.37 6.55
N PRO A 324 22.50 -5.52 6.75
CA PRO A 324 23.03 -5.90 8.06
C PRO A 324 24.03 -4.89 8.65
N SER A 325 24.87 -4.26 7.82
CA SER A 325 25.83 -3.24 8.25
C SER A 325 25.15 -1.90 8.57
N LEU A 326 24.20 -1.48 7.73
CA LEU A 326 23.42 -0.26 7.92
C LEU A 326 22.49 -0.37 9.14
N ARG A 327 21.91 -1.57 9.39
CA ARG A 327 21.13 -1.87 10.59
C ARG A 327 21.97 -1.76 11.85
N LYS A 328 23.18 -2.35 11.88
CA LYS A 328 24.10 -2.22 13.03
C LYS A 328 24.57 -0.79 13.30
N ARG A 329 24.48 0.11 12.32
CA ARG A 329 24.79 1.55 12.45
C ARG A 329 23.54 2.41 12.74
N SER A 330 22.36 1.83 12.82
CA SER A 330 21.10 2.55 13.01
C SER A 330 20.74 2.68 14.49
N THR A 331 20.51 3.90 14.97
CA THR A 331 19.98 4.19 16.31
C THR A 331 18.49 3.82 16.47
N TYR A 332 17.81 3.41 15.40
CA TYR A 332 16.34 3.21 15.38
C TYR A 332 15.90 1.84 14.88
N ALA A 333 16.73 1.12 14.10
CA ALA A 333 16.49 -0.28 13.80
C ALA A 333 16.70 -1.14 15.06
N ALA A 334 16.07 -2.31 15.11
CA ALA A 334 16.05 -3.08 16.35
C ALA A 334 17.42 -3.64 16.76
N GLY A 335 17.95 -3.09 17.85
CA GLY A 335 18.35 -3.84 19.05
C GLY A 335 19.71 -4.54 19.02
N HIS A 336 20.40 -4.47 20.16
CA HIS A 336 21.31 -5.51 20.63
C HIS A 336 20.52 -6.76 21.04
#